data_AF-A0A8T5BU71-F1
#
_entry.id   AF-A0A8T5BU71-F1
#
_cell.length_a   1.000
_cell.length_b   1.000
_cell.length_c   1.000
_cell.angle_alpha   90.00
_cell.angle_beta   90.00
_cell.angle_gamma   90.00
#
_symmetry.space_group_name_H-M   'P 1'
#
loop_
_entity.id
_entity.type
_entity.pdbx_description
1 polymer ?
#
loop_
_entity_poly.entity_id
_entity_poly.type
_entity_poly.pdbx_seq_one_letter_code
_entity_poly.pdbx_strand_id
1 'polypeptide(L)' 'MESRKIQKVGYSTLTVSLPSEWIKRSNIKQGDIVFIFQESDGTLKIVPAQLAQKEEAEEHIINVDACSEDGMLER' A
#
# COMPACT_ATOMS: atom_id res chain seq x y z
N MET A 1 4.58 15.87 -12.53
CA MET A 1 3.65 16.01 -11.37
C MET A 1 2.28 16.30 -11.92
N GLU A 2 1.26 15.57 -11.45
CA GLU A 2 -0.13 15.82 -11.81
C GLU A 2 -0.84 16.43 -10.59
N SER A 3 -1.53 17.55 -10.77
CA SER A 3 -2.25 18.22 -9.67
C SER A 3 -3.74 17.89 -9.71
N ARG A 4 -4.35 17.76 -8.52
CA ARG A 4 -5.80 17.58 -8.34
C ARG A 4 -6.31 18.65 -7.39
N LYS A 5 -7.53 19.13 -7.65
CA LYS A 5 -8.23 20.01 -6.72
C LYS A 5 -8.89 19.18 -5.63
N ILE A 6 -8.88 19.69 -4.42
CA ILE A 6 -9.77 19.21 -3.36
C ILE A 6 -11.19 19.67 -3.70
N GLN A 7 -12.15 18.76 -3.62
CA GLN A 7 -13.55 19.00 -3.92
C GLN A 7 -14.38 18.82 -2.65
N LYS A 8 -15.36 19.68 -2.42
CA LYS A 8 -16.33 19.49 -1.34
C LYS A 8 -17.45 18.58 -1.82
N VAL A 9 -17.69 17.50 -1.10
CA VAL A 9 -18.81 16.57 -1.35
C VAL A 9 -19.66 16.52 -0.08
N GLY A 10 -20.93 16.91 -0.19
CA GLY A 10 -21.79 17.03 0.98
C GLY A 10 -21.43 18.21 1.90
N TYR A 11 -21.85 18.13 3.15
CA TYR A 11 -21.79 19.29 4.06
C TYR A 11 -20.40 19.48 4.70
N SER A 12 -19.73 18.38 5.06
CA SER A 12 -18.49 18.38 5.84
C SER A 12 -17.35 17.53 5.25
N THR A 13 -17.55 16.90 4.09
CA THR A 13 -16.55 16.00 3.49
C THR A 13 -15.81 16.66 2.34
N LEU A 14 -14.50 16.51 2.34
CA LEU A 14 -13.63 16.88 1.22
C LEU A 14 -13.11 15.60 0.56
N THR A 15 -12.97 15.64 -0.76
CA THR A 15 -12.47 14.51 -1.56
C THR A 15 -11.40 14.99 -2.54
N VAL A 16 -10.53 14.06 -2.93
CA VAL A 16 -9.57 14.25 -4.02
C VAL A 16 -9.64 13.03 -4.92
N SER A 17 -9.62 13.25 -6.24
CA SER A 17 -9.62 12.14 -7.18
C SER A 17 -8.21 11.55 -7.31
N LEU A 18 -8.12 10.23 -7.26
CA LEU A 18 -6.87 9.52 -7.45
C LEU A 18 -6.49 9.48 -8.95
N PRO A 19 -5.20 9.46 -9.31
CA PRO A 19 -4.77 9.42 -10.71
C PRO A 19 -5.25 8.14 -11.41
N SER A 20 -5.89 8.26 -12.58
CA SER A 20 -6.50 7.13 -13.29
C SER A 20 -5.49 6.03 -13.64
N GLU A 21 -4.28 6.40 -14.04
CA GLU A 21 -3.23 5.44 -14.36
C GLU A 21 -2.71 4.70 -13.12
N TRP A 22 -2.69 5.36 -11.96
CA TRP A 22 -2.34 4.70 -10.70
C TRP A 22 -3.41 3.70 -10.27
N ILE A 23 -4.69 4.06 -10.42
CA ILE A 23 -5.82 3.16 -10.16
C ILE A 23 -5.75 1.90 -11.01
N LYS A 24 -5.48 2.05 -12.32
CA LYS A 24 -5.33 0.90 -13.24
C LYS A 24 -4.15 0.00 -12.85
N ARG A 25 -2.97 0.58 -12.60
CA ARG A 25 -1.77 -0.19 -12.19
C ARG A 25 -1.94 -0.90 -10.86
N SER A 26 -2.67 -0.29 -9.93
CA SER A 26 -2.94 -0.85 -8.62
C SER A 26 -4.17 -1.78 -8.60
N ASN A 27 -4.84 -1.96 -9.74
CA ASN A 27 -6.06 -2.76 -9.91
C ASN A 27 -7.17 -2.42 -8.89
N ILE A 28 -7.29 -1.13 -8.55
CA ILE A 28 -8.28 -0.63 -7.60
C ILE A 28 -9.61 -0.41 -8.31
N LYS A 29 -10.69 -0.83 -7.69
CA LYS A 29 -12.06 -0.64 -8.17
C LYS A 29 -12.86 0.26 -7.23
N GLN A 30 -13.98 0.77 -7.74
CA GLN A 30 -14.93 1.49 -6.90
C GLN A 30 -15.40 0.59 -5.76
N GLY A 31 -15.33 1.10 -4.54
CA GLY A 31 -15.70 0.36 -3.32
C GLY A 31 -14.53 -0.33 -2.63
N ASP A 32 -13.36 -0.40 -3.25
CA ASP A 32 -12.16 -0.93 -2.61
C ASP A 32 -11.68 0.01 -1.48
N ILE A 33 -11.10 -0.61 -0.46
CA ILE A 33 -10.54 0.10 0.70
C ILE A 33 -9.08 0.47 0.41
N VAL A 34 -8.73 1.70 0.77
CA VAL A 34 -7.34 2.17 0.79
C VAL A 34 -7.02 2.69 2.19
N PHE A 35 -5.80 2.42 2.64
CA PHE A 35 -5.25 2.99 3.86
C PHE A 35 -4.52 4.29 3.52
N ILE A 36 -4.63 5.27 4.42
CA ILE A 36 -3.96 6.56 4.28
C ILE A 36 -3.13 6.76 5.54
N PHE A 37 -1.84 6.97 5.35
CA PHE A 37 -0.88 7.26 6.40
C PHE A 37 -0.38 8.69 6.24
N GLN A 38 -0.25 9.41 7.35
CA GLN A 38 0.47 10.67 7.38
C GLN A 38 1.92 10.38 7.70
N GLU A 39 2.81 10.74 6.79
CA GLU A 39 4.25 10.58 6.94
C GLU A 39 4.84 11.75 7.75
N SER A 40 6.05 11.55 8.28
CA SER A 40 6.74 12.54 9.12
C SER A 40 7.04 13.88 8.41
N ASP A 41 7.13 13.86 7.08
CA ASP A 41 7.33 15.04 6.23
C ASP A 41 6.03 15.80 5.92
N GLY A 42 4.89 15.34 6.47
CA GLY A 42 3.57 15.92 6.25
C GLY A 42 2.89 15.47 4.96
N THR A 43 3.49 14.55 4.20
CA THR A 43 2.85 13.94 3.04
C THR A 43 1.84 12.87 3.45
N LEU A 44 0.94 12.52 2.51
CA LEU A 44 0.01 11.41 2.69
C LEU A 44 0.42 10.24 1.79
N LYS A 45 0.70 9.08 2.40
CA LYS A 45 0.92 7.81 1.70
C LYS A 45 -0.40 7.05 1.59
N ILE A 46 -0.79 6.70 0.37
CA ILE A 46 -2.01 5.93 0.11
C ILE A 46 -1.61 4.50 -0.28
N VAL A 47 -2.11 3.52 0.46
CA VAL A 47 -1.79 2.10 0.27
C VAL A 47 -3.08 1.32 0.01
N PRO A 48 -3.24 0.66 -1.15
CA PRO A 48 -4.36 -0.25 -1.41
C PRO A 48 -4.37 -1.40 -0.40
N ALA A 49 -5.55 -1.79 0.11
CA ALA A 49 -5.64 -2.86 1.09
C ALA A 49 -5.06 -4.21 0.61
N GLN A 50 -5.13 -4.47 -0.71
CA GLN A 50 -4.54 -5.65 -1.34
C GLN A 50 -3.00 -5.67 -1.25
N LEU A 51 -2.36 -4.50 -1.17
CA LEU A 51 -0.91 -4.38 -0.99
C LEU A 51 -0.52 -4.36 0.48
N ALA A 52 -1.38 -3.86 1.36
CA ALA A 52 -1.14 -3.88 2.81
C ALA A 52 -1.02 -5.32 3.36
N GLN A 53 -1.78 -6.28 2.82
CA GLN A 53 -1.64 -7.70 3.17
C GLN A 53 -0.29 -8.32 2.78
N LYS A 54 0.47 -7.69 1.87
CA LYS A 54 1.80 -8.15 1.47
C LYS A 54 2.93 -7.58 2.32
N GLU A 55 2.69 -6.50 3.07
CA GLU A 55 3.68 -5.91 3.98
C GLU A 55 3.64 -6.54 5.39
N GLU A 56 2.57 -7.28 5.73
CA GLU A 56 2.64 -8.24 6.84
C GLU A 56 3.57 -9.38 6.39
N ALA A 57 4.80 -9.33 6.88
CA ALA A 57 5.92 -10.25 6.59
C ALA A 57 5.46 -11.62 6.08
N GLU A 58 5.86 -11.99 4.85
CA GLU A 58 5.69 -13.35 4.37
C GLU A 58 6.39 -14.29 5.36
N GLU A 59 5.61 -15.00 6.18
CA GLU A 59 6.12 -16.00 7.10
C GLU A 59 6.63 -17.18 6.26
N HIS A 60 7.94 -17.24 6.07
CA HIS A 60 8.57 -18.35 5.39
C HIS A 60 8.96 -19.41 6.41
N ILE A 61 8.35 -20.60 6.30
CA ILE A 61 8.75 -21.77 7.07
C ILE A 61 9.91 -22.44 6.34
N ILE A 62 11.10 -22.37 6.94
CA ILE A 62 12.30 -23.02 6.41
C ILE A 62 12.43 -24.38 7.09
N ASN A 63 12.55 -25.45 6.29
CA ASN A 63 12.93 -26.75 6.82
C ASN A 63 14.44 -26.79 7.03
N VAL A 64 14.86 -26.68 8.30
CA VAL A 64 16.28 -26.68 8.70
C VAL A 64 16.98 -28.00 8.33
N ASP A 65 16.25 -29.12 8.29
CA ASP A 65 16.83 -30.42 7.91
C ASP A 65 17.24 -30.47 6.43
N ALA A 66 16.76 -29.53 5.62
CA ALA A 66 17.13 -29.38 4.21
C ALA A 66 18.26 -28.37 3.97
N CYS A 67 18.75 -27.68 5.01
CA CYS A 67 19.87 -26.74 4.90
C CYS A 67 21.20 -27.49 5.05
N SER A 68 21.97 -27.61 3.96
CA SER A 68 23.21 -28.39 3.92
C SER A 68 24.50 -27.57 3.88
N GLU A 69 24.41 -26.25 3.78
CA GLU A 69 25.58 -25.36 3.71
C GLU A 69 25.62 -24.41 4.91
N ASP A 70 26.83 -24.15 5.38
CA ASP A 70 27.07 -23.21 6.47
C ASP A 70 26.79 -21.76 6.01
N GLY A 71 26.16 -20.96 6.88
CA GLY A 71 25.84 -19.56 6.62
C GLY A 71 24.50 -19.30 5.91
N MET A 72 23.69 -20.33 5.62
CA MET A 72 22.41 -20.20 4.90
C MET A 72 21.33 -19.31 5.60
N LEU A 73 21.51 -18.99 6.88
CA LEU A 73 20.54 -18.23 7.69
C LEU A 73 21.14 -16.94 8.29
N GLU A 74 22.28 -16.49 7.77
CA GLU A 74 22.92 -15.24 8.22
C GLU A 74 22.27 -14.00 7.56
N ARG A 75 22.37 -12.84 8.23
CA ARG A 75 21.68 -11.60 7.86
C ARG A 75 22.49 -10.72 6.91
#